data_AF-A0A8T2WAV3-F1
#
_entry.id   AF-A0A8T2WAV3-F1
#
_cell.length_a   1.000
_cell.length_b   1.000
_cell.length_c   1.000
_cell.angle_alpha   90.00
_cell.angle_beta   90.00
_cell.angle_gamma   90.00
#
_symmetry.space_group_name_H-M   'P 1'
#
loop_
_entity.id
_entity.type
_entity.pdbx_description
1 polymer ?
#
loop_
_entity_poly.entity_id
_entity_poly.type
_entity_poly.pdbx_seq_one_letter_code
_entity_poly.pdbx_strand_id
1 'polypeptide(L)'
;MKEHSRNWVTEIVQMEKLTDYTSNPEYMNDWNKLMAQQHDFTSDVVENGYTSTFKIEGLGEVPIADLRGYEQHVLLQAFDLKMRMTAYWKIVLRRLVDFMALHLQFRVRNLVNKEMEEEIVQELVGRHDGAIERMLEESPAVAAKREKLNASIQLLRESNNVLGNIMDKIASNV
;
A
#
# COMPACT_ATOMS: atom_id res chain seq x y z
N MET A 1 11.26 1.55 8.31
CA MET A 1 10.01 1.47 7.51
C MET A 1 9.84 0.17 6.71
N LYS A 2 10.74 -0.13 5.75
CA LYS A 2 10.67 -1.35 4.93
C LYS A 2 10.66 -2.64 5.76
N GLU A 3 11.60 -2.77 6.70
CA GLU A 3 11.73 -3.99 7.51
C GLU A 3 10.50 -4.25 8.39
N HIS A 4 9.99 -3.21 9.04
CA HIS A 4 8.77 -3.32 9.82
C HIS A 4 7.57 -3.78 8.99
N SER A 5 7.48 -3.32 7.73
CA SER A 5 6.43 -3.79 6.81
C SER A 5 6.61 -5.26 6.41
N ARG A 6 7.85 -5.74 6.25
CA ARG A 6 8.15 -7.16 5.99
C ARG A 6 7.76 -8.04 7.19
N ASN A 7 8.08 -7.58 8.40
CA ASN A 7 7.73 -8.29 9.63
C ASN A 7 6.21 -8.39 9.79
N TRP A 8 5.49 -7.29 9.58
CA TRP A 8 4.02 -7.28 9.63
C TRP A 8 3.37 -8.24 8.64
N VAL A 9 3.84 -8.26 7.37
CA VAL A 9 3.35 -9.24 6.37
C VAL A 9 3.65 -10.66 6.82
N THR A 10 4.83 -10.89 7.39
CA THR A 10 5.21 -12.21 7.92
C THR A 10 4.27 -12.65 9.03
N GLU A 11 3.96 -11.78 9.98
CA GLU A 11 3.01 -12.06 11.08
C GLU A 11 1.62 -12.43 10.54
N ILE A 12 1.10 -11.72 9.55
CA ILE A 12 -0.18 -12.06 8.92
C ILE A 12 -0.16 -13.46 8.33
N VAL A 13 0.88 -13.79 7.56
CA VAL A 13 1.01 -15.13 6.98
C VAL A 13 1.10 -16.20 8.07
N GLN A 14 1.77 -15.92 9.19
CA GLN A 14 1.79 -16.85 10.32
C GLN A 14 0.43 -16.98 11.00
N MET A 15 -0.34 -15.90 11.16
CA MET A 15 -1.69 -15.96 11.70
C MET A 15 -2.62 -16.81 10.82
N GLU A 16 -2.59 -16.61 9.50
CA GLU A 16 -3.35 -17.43 8.54
C GLU A 16 -2.95 -18.91 8.57
N LYS A 17 -1.69 -19.23 8.90
CA LYS A 17 -1.22 -20.62 9.05
C LYS A 17 -1.68 -21.29 10.34
N LEU A 18 -1.97 -20.52 11.38
CA LEU A 18 -2.32 -21.03 12.70
C LEU A 18 -3.82 -21.34 12.84
N THR A 19 -4.66 -20.73 12.00
CA THR A 19 -6.11 -20.83 12.14
C THR A 19 -6.78 -21.12 10.81
N ASP A 20 -7.69 -22.09 10.79
CA ASP A 20 -8.64 -22.32 9.69
C ASP A 20 -9.94 -21.53 9.91
N TYR A 21 -9.86 -20.41 10.63
CA TYR A 21 -11.02 -19.64 11.07
C TYR A 21 -11.45 -18.60 10.03
N THR A 22 -12.75 -18.56 9.77
CA THR A 22 -13.39 -17.48 9.01
C THR A 22 -14.82 -17.25 9.52
N SER A 23 -15.18 -15.98 9.66
CA SER A 23 -16.57 -15.53 9.87
C SER A 23 -17.24 -15.10 8.56
N ASN A 24 -16.55 -15.20 7.42
CA ASN A 24 -17.10 -14.81 6.12
C ASN A 24 -18.22 -15.79 5.72
N PRO A 25 -19.46 -15.33 5.53
CA PRO A 25 -20.59 -16.19 5.15
C PRO A 25 -20.43 -16.84 3.78
N GLU A 26 -19.61 -16.27 2.87
CA GLU A 26 -19.29 -16.85 1.57
C GLU A 26 -18.63 -18.23 1.70
N TYR A 27 -17.92 -18.50 2.81
CA TYR A 27 -17.29 -19.79 3.06
C TYR A 27 -18.30 -20.94 2.98
N MET A 28 -19.42 -20.82 3.68
CA MET A 28 -20.45 -21.87 3.73
C MET A 28 -21.10 -22.06 2.37
N ASN A 29 -21.31 -20.97 1.62
CA ASN A 29 -21.89 -21.04 0.28
C ASN A 29 -20.96 -21.78 -0.68
N ASP A 30 -19.68 -21.43 -0.70
CA ASP A 30 -18.68 -22.07 -1.55
C ASP A 30 -18.44 -23.53 -1.17
N TRP A 31 -18.34 -23.82 0.13
CA TRP A 31 -18.22 -25.20 0.61
C TRP A 31 -19.44 -26.04 0.24
N ASN A 32 -20.67 -25.55 0.48
CA ASN A 32 -21.89 -26.28 0.11
C ASN A 32 -21.96 -26.56 -1.40
N LYS A 33 -21.57 -25.59 -2.23
CA LYS A 33 -21.52 -25.75 -3.70
C LYS A 33 -20.53 -26.83 -4.12
N LEU A 34 -19.35 -26.84 -3.49
CA LEU A 34 -18.33 -27.85 -3.74
C LEU A 34 -18.78 -29.24 -3.27
N MET A 35 -19.43 -29.32 -2.11
CA MET A 35 -19.94 -30.57 -1.54
C MET A 35 -21.08 -31.19 -2.35
N ALA A 36 -21.81 -30.41 -3.15
CA ALA A 36 -22.83 -30.94 -4.06
C ALA A 36 -22.28 -31.95 -5.08
N GLN A 37 -20.96 -31.93 -5.36
CA GLN A 37 -20.28 -32.86 -6.28
C GLN A 37 -19.84 -34.18 -5.61
N GLN A 38 -20.00 -34.33 -4.28
CA GLN A 38 -19.46 -35.47 -3.53
C GLN A 38 -20.01 -36.83 -4.01
N HIS A 39 -21.31 -36.88 -4.32
CA HIS A 39 -21.94 -38.11 -4.79
C HIS A 39 -21.34 -38.55 -6.13
N ASP A 40 -21.28 -37.64 -7.09
CA ASP A 40 -20.77 -37.91 -8.44
C ASP A 40 -19.28 -38.27 -8.41
N PHE A 41 -18.50 -37.57 -7.59
CA PHE A 41 -17.09 -37.91 -7.34
C PHE A 41 -16.94 -39.34 -6.80
N THR A 42 -17.78 -39.75 -5.85
CA THR A 42 -17.71 -41.08 -5.26
C THR A 42 -18.11 -42.16 -6.26
N SER A 43 -19.15 -41.93 -7.07
CA SER A 43 -19.56 -42.84 -8.14
C SER A 43 -18.46 -42.99 -9.19
N ASP A 44 -17.80 -41.90 -9.60
CA ASP A 44 -16.71 -41.97 -10.58
C ASP A 44 -15.46 -42.69 -10.06
N VAL A 45 -15.18 -42.63 -8.75
CA VAL A 45 -14.07 -43.37 -8.15
C VAL A 45 -14.41 -44.85 -7.94
N VAL A 46 -15.59 -45.16 -7.40
CA VAL A 46 -15.93 -46.51 -6.92
C VAL A 46 -16.57 -47.37 -8.02
N GLU A 47 -17.45 -46.79 -8.83
CA GLU A 47 -18.30 -47.52 -9.78
C GLU A 47 -17.73 -47.45 -11.21
N ASN A 48 -17.07 -46.34 -11.57
CA ASN A 48 -16.63 -46.06 -12.93
C ASN A 48 -15.11 -46.29 -13.14
N GLY A 49 -14.72 -47.55 -13.28
CA GLY A 49 -13.31 -47.97 -13.44
C GLY A 49 -12.57 -47.43 -14.68
N TYR A 50 -13.24 -46.73 -15.59
CA TYR A 50 -12.64 -46.17 -16.81
C TYR A 50 -12.27 -44.68 -16.69
N THR A 51 -12.87 -43.96 -15.74
CA THR A 51 -12.66 -42.51 -15.57
C THR A 51 -11.38 -42.23 -14.78
N SER A 52 -10.41 -41.57 -15.41
CA SER A 52 -9.11 -41.27 -14.81
C SER A 52 -9.05 -39.88 -14.15
N THR A 53 -9.95 -38.97 -14.51
CA THR A 53 -10.01 -37.59 -14.02
C THR A 53 -11.42 -37.18 -13.64
N PHE A 54 -11.54 -36.30 -12.65
CA PHE A 54 -12.80 -35.69 -12.23
C PHE A 54 -12.65 -34.17 -12.22
N LYS A 55 -13.62 -33.46 -12.79
CA LYS A 55 -13.58 -32.00 -12.86
C LYS A 55 -14.22 -31.39 -11.60
N ILE A 56 -13.41 -30.73 -10.78
CA ILE A 56 -13.88 -30.01 -9.60
C ILE A 56 -13.87 -28.51 -9.88
N GLU A 57 -14.98 -27.84 -9.60
CA GLU A 57 -15.05 -26.38 -9.71
C GLU A 57 -13.94 -25.69 -8.87
N GLY A 58 -13.17 -24.80 -9.50
CA GLY A 58 -12.09 -24.07 -8.83
C GLY A 58 -10.76 -24.81 -8.74
N LEU A 59 -10.72 -26.13 -8.97
CA LEU A 59 -9.49 -26.92 -9.03
C LEU A 59 -9.17 -27.44 -10.44
N GLY A 60 -10.16 -27.50 -11.33
CA GLY A 60 -10.00 -28.04 -12.68
C GLY A 60 -10.11 -29.56 -12.70
N GLU A 61 -9.45 -30.20 -13.67
CA GLU A 61 -9.41 -31.66 -13.78
C GLU A 61 -8.41 -32.25 -12.78
N VAL A 62 -8.90 -33.14 -11.93
CA VAL A 62 -8.12 -33.80 -10.88
C VAL A 62 -8.02 -35.29 -11.19
N PRO A 63 -6.82 -35.90 -11.20
CA PRO A 63 -6.67 -37.34 -11.35
C PRO A 63 -7.32 -38.08 -10.17
N ILE A 64 -8.13 -39.11 -10.49
CA ILE A 64 -8.84 -39.92 -9.49
C ILE A 64 -8.53 -41.42 -9.58
N ALA A 65 -7.80 -41.86 -10.61
CA ALA A 65 -7.50 -43.28 -10.83
C ALA A 65 -6.80 -43.93 -9.62
N ASP A 66 -5.87 -43.21 -8.99
CA ASP A 66 -5.10 -43.70 -7.85
C ASP A 66 -5.91 -43.77 -6.54
N LEU A 67 -7.11 -43.16 -6.52
CA LEU A 67 -7.95 -43.10 -5.33
C LEU A 67 -8.78 -44.38 -5.12
N ARG A 68 -8.84 -45.27 -6.11
CA ARG A 68 -9.68 -46.48 -6.09
C ARG A 68 -9.25 -47.53 -5.06
N GLY A 69 -8.01 -47.46 -4.58
CA GLY A 69 -7.48 -48.36 -3.56
C GLY A 69 -7.85 -47.99 -2.12
N TYR A 70 -8.49 -46.83 -1.90
CA TYR A 70 -8.85 -46.36 -0.57
C TYR A 70 -10.29 -46.69 -0.21
N GLU A 71 -10.54 -46.91 1.09
CA GLU A 71 -11.89 -47.14 1.59
C GLU A 71 -12.78 -45.91 1.39
N GLN A 72 -14.06 -46.13 1.07
CA GLN A 72 -15.03 -45.08 0.77
C GLN A 72 -15.10 -44.01 1.87
N HIS A 73 -15.05 -44.41 3.15
CA HIS A 73 -15.12 -43.47 4.25
C HIS A 73 -13.91 -42.49 4.28
N VAL A 74 -12.71 -42.97 3.92
CA VAL A 74 -11.49 -42.15 3.81
C VAL A 74 -11.60 -41.20 2.63
N LEU A 75 -12.11 -41.67 1.49
CA LEU A 75 -12.35 -40.84 0.30
C LEU A 75 -13.30 -39.68 0.59
N LEU A 76 -14.41 -39.95 1.27
CA LEU A 76 -15.39 -38.92 1.63
C LEU A 76 -14.81 -37.87 2.59
N GLN A 77 -14.03 -38.29 3.58
CA GLN A 77 -13.35 -37.38 4.51
C GLN A 77 -12.29 -36.53 3.80
N ALA A 78 -11.48 -37.14 2.93
CA ALA A 78 -10.46 -36.42 2.17
C ALA A 78 -11.10 -35.41 1.19
N PHE A 79 -12.21 -35.79 0.54
CA PHE A 79 -12.96 -34.91 -0.34
C PHE A 79 -13.52 -33.71 0.44
N ASP A 80 -14.22 -33.93 1.56
CA ASP A 80 -14.75 -32.85 2.41
C ASP A 80 -13.63 -31.90 2.86
N LEU A 81 -12.52 -32.44 3.37
CA LEU A 81 -11.37 -31.64 3.77
C LEU A 81 -10.83 -30.81 2.59
N LYS A 82 -10.69 -31.40 1.40
CA LYS A 82 -10.21 -30.68 0.21
C LYS A 82 -11.17 -29.57 -0.20
N MET A 83 -12.48 -29.78 -0.11
CA MET A 83 -13.48 -28.78 -0.46
C MET A 83 -13.48 -27.62 0.54
N ARG A 84 -13.37 -27.91 1.84
CA ARG A 84 -13.20 -26.90 2.89
C ARG A 84 -11.95 -26.05 2.68
N MET A 85 -10.81 -26.69 2.43
CA MET A 85 -9.55 -25.98 2.14
C MET A 85 -9.68 -25.10 0.88
N THR A 86 -10.37 -25.58 -0.14
CA THR A 86 -10.57 -24.84 -1.41
C THR A 86 -11.45 -23.61 -1.20
N ALA A 87 -12.56 -23.75 -0.45
CA ALA A 87 -13.42 -22.62 -0.09
C ALA A 87 -12.68 -21.60 0.79
N TYR A 88 -11.93 -22.08 1.78
CA TYR A 88 -11.15 -21.23 2.69
C TYR A 88 -10.05 -20.45 1.95
N TRP A 89 -9.32 -21.11 1.04
CA TRP A 89 -8.20 -20.50 0.33
C TRP A 89 -8.58 -19.23 -0.45
N LYS A 90 -9.78 -19.21 -1.04
CA LYS A 90 -10.30 -18.01 -1.71
C LYS A 90 -10.41 -16.81 -0.76
N ILE A 91 -10.80 -17.04 0.49
CA ILE A 91 -10.93 -16.01 1.52
C ILE A 91 -9.55 -15.52 1.96
N VAL A 92 -8.61 -16.43 2.18
CA VAL A 92 -7.22 -16.09 2.54
C VAL A 92 -6.59 -15.19 1.48
N LEU A 93 -6.75 -15.53 0.20
CA LEU A 93 -6.22 -14.72 -0.91
C LEU A 93 -6.78 -13.29 -0.90
N ARG A 94 -8.10 -13.14 -0.77
CA ARG A 94 -8.74 -11.81 -0.70
C ARG A 94 -8.23 -11.00 0.48
N ARG A 95 -8.20 -11.62 1.66
CA ARG A 95 -7.77 -10.98 2.90
C ARG A 95 -6.31 -10.53 2.83
N LEU A 96 -5.42 -11.34 2.27
CA LEU A 96 -4.02 -10.96 2.04
C LEU A 96 -3.92 -9.73 1.13
N VAL A 97 -4.66 -9.69 0.02
CA VAL A 97 -4.67 -8.54 -0.88
C VAL A 97 -5.14 -7.28 -0.17
N ASP A 98 -6.27 -7.35 0.56
CA ASP A 98 -6.83 -6.20 1.28
C ASP A 98 -5.86 -5.68 2.36
N PHE A 99 -5.31 -6.59 3.17
CA PHE A 99 -4.34 -6.24 4.21
C PHE A 99 -3.09 -5.59 3.64
N MET A 100 -2.50 -6.16 2.58
CA MET A 100 -1.31 -5.57 1.94
C MET A 100 -1.61 -4.19 1.38
N ALA A 101 -2.74 -4.01 0.68
CA ALA A 101 -3.12 -2.74 0.12
C ALA A 101 -3.33 -1.67 1.21
N LEU A 102 -4.09 -1.99 2.26
CA LEU A 102 -4.36 -1.07 3.36
C LEU A 102 -3.08 -0.68 4.11
N HIS A 103 -2.23 -1.66 4.41
CA HIS A 103 -0.97 -1.40 5.11
C HIS A 103 -0.04 -0.53 4.29
N LEU A 104 0.18 -0.84 3.01
CA LEU A 104 1.03 -0.02 2.16
C LEU A 104 0.52 1.41 2.05
N GLN A 105 -0.79 1.61 1.81
CA GLN A 105 -1.38 2.94 1.74
C GLN A 105 -1.21 3.71 3.05
N PHE A 106 -1.46 3.06 4.19
CA PHE A 106 -1.30 3.67 5.51
C PHE A 106 0.16 4.07 5.78
N ARG A 107 1.10 3.15 5.54
CA ARG A 107 2.54 3.37 5.78
C ARG A 107 3.08 4.48 4.88
N VAL A 108 2.75 4.48 3.59
CA VAL A 108 3.19 5.53 2.64
C VAL A 108 2.61 6.89 3.04
N ARG A 109 1.33 6.95 3.42
CA ARG A 109 0.72 8.21 3.89
C ARG A 109 1.37 8.74 5.16
N ASN A 110 1.67 7.88 6.14
CA ASN A 110 2.38 8.32 7.34
C ASN A 110 3.82 8.74 7.04
N LEU A 111 4.51 8.03 6.13
CA LEU A 111 5.85 8.43 5.69
C LEU A 111 5.85 9.87 5.19
N VAL A 112 4.97 10.18 4.24
CA VAL A 112 4.94 11.49 3.58
C VAL A 112 4.40 12.57 4.51
N ASN A 113 3.34 12.28 5.26
CA ASN A 113 2.61 13.33 5.98
C ASN A 113 3.06 13.52 7.44
N LYS A 114 3.88 12.62 7.99
CA LYS A 114 4.31 12.69 9.39
C LYS A 114 5.82 12.53 9.52
N GLU A 115 6.39 11.49 8.92
CA GLU A 115 7.81 11.15 9.12
C GLU A 115 8.72 12.06 8.27
N MET A 116 8.33 12.41 7.05
CA MET A 116 9.17 13.17 6.10
C MET A 116 9.47 14.59 6.59
N GLU A 117 8.54 15.27 7.25
CA GLU A 117 8.77 16.61 7.81
C GLU A 117 9.87 16.57 8.87
N GLU A 118 9.78 15.63 9.81
CA GLU A 118 10.77 15.44 10.86
C GLU A 118 12.15 15.10 10.26
N GLU A 119 12.22 14.21 9.27
CA GLU A 119 13.46 13.87 8.58
C GLU A 119 14.08 15.08 7.86
N ILE A 120 13.28 15.89 7.16
CA ILE A 120 13.77 17.10 6.47
C ILE A 120 14.34 18.09 7.49
N VAL A 121 13.62 18.35 8.58
CA VAL A 121 14.08 19.29 9.62
C VAL A 121 15.37 18.79 10.27
N GLN A 122 15.44 17.49 10.58
CA GLN A 122 16.63 16.89 11.17
C GLN A 122 17.84 16.96 10.22
N GLU A 123 17.63 16.72 8.93
CA GLU A 123 18.69 16.76 7.91
C GLU A 123 19.22 18.18 7.68
N LEU A 124 18.32 19.17 7.61
CA LEU A 124 18.68 20.55 7.27
C LEU A 124 19.18 21.37 8.47
N VAL A 125 18.55 21.20 9.64
CA VAL A 125 18.79 22.02 10.83
C VAL A 125 19.55 21.24 11.91
N GLY A 126 19.27 19.94 12.04
CA GLY A 126 19.80 19.11 13.13
C GLY A 126 21.28 18.72 13.00
N ARG A 127 21.85 18.79 11.78
CA ARG A 127 23.24 18.36 11.54
C ARG A 127 24.31 19.36 11.99
N HIS A 128 23.92 20.59 12.35
CA HIS A 128 24.83 21.68 12.77
C HIS A 128 26.05 21.89 11.85
N ASP A 129 25.96 21.48 10.59
CA ASP A 129 27.04 21.48 9.61
C ASP A 129 26.92 22.63 8.60
N GLY A 130 25.97 23.54 8.84
CA GLY A 130 25.67 24.66 7.95
C GLY A 130 24.85 24.27 6.71
N ALA A 131 24.21 23.10 6.67
CA ALA A 131 23.49 22.63 5.47
C ALA A 131 22.39 23.59 5.03
N ILE A 132 21.57 24.09 5.95
CA ILE A 132 20.51 25.04 5.63
C ILE A 132 21.08 26.38 5.14
N GLU A 133 22.17 26.87 5.73
CA GLU A 133 22.84 28.10 5.32
C GLU A 133 23.38 27.99 3.89
N ARG A 134 23.97 26.84 3.51
CA ARG A 134 24.42 26.58 2.14
C ARG A 134 23.25 26.52 1.14
N MET A 135 22.10 25.97 1.55
CA MET A 135 20.91 25.93 0.68
C MET A 135 20.25 27.29 0.50
N LEU A 136 20.40 28.19 1.47
CA LEU A 136 19.91 29.57 1.42
C LEU A 136 20.91 30.53 0.77
N GLU A 137 22.08 30.06 0.34
CA GLU A 137 23.05 30.87 -0.38
C GLU A 137 22.49 31.30 -1.74
N GLU A 138 22.46 32.60 -1.98
CA GLU A 138 21.85 33.16 -3.17
C GLU A 138 22.75 33.00 -4.38
N SER A 139 22.15 32.70 -5.53
CA SER A 139 22.92 32.69 -6.78
C SER A 139 23.52 34.08 -7.08
N PRO A 140 24.76 34.17 -7.59
CA PRO A 140 25.41 35.46 -7.87
C PRO A 140 24.58 36.39 -8.78
N ALA A 141 23.85 35.82 -9.74
CA ALA A 141 22.99 36.57 -10.63
C ALA A 141 21.78 37.21 -9.91
N VAL A 142 21.21 36.53 -8.92
CA VAL A 142 20.12 37.06 -8.10
C VAL A 142 20.64 38.12 -7.12
N ALA A 143 21.80 37.86 -6.50
CA ALA A 143 22.46 38.82 -5.60
C ALA A 143 22.76 40.15 -6.32
N ALA A 144 23.37 40.12 -7.51
CA ALA A 144 23.67 41.30 -8.31
C ALA A 144 22.39 42.06 -8.74
N LYS A 145 21.31 41.34 -9.09
CA LYS A 145 20.02 41.96 -9.41
C LYS A 145 19.41 42.65 -8.19
N ARG A 146 19.47 42.02 -7.00
CA ARG A 146 18.99 42.60 -5.75
C ARG A 146 19.74 43.88 -5.39
N GLU A 147 21.06 43.85 -5.50
CA GLU A 147 21.92 45.01 -5.25
C GLU A 147 21.54 46.19 -6.16
N LYS A 148 21.44 45.95 -7.46
CA LYS A 148 21.04 46.97 -8.44
C LYS A 148 19.64 47.53 -8.15
N LEU A 149 18.69 46.68 -7.77
CA LEU A 149 17.33 47.10 -7.44
C LEU A 149 17.32 47.98 -6.18
N ASN A 150 18.06 47.58 -5.14
CA ASN A 150 18.19 48.36 -3.92
C ASN A 150 18.80 49.74 -4.18
N ALA A 151 19.82 49.83 -5.03
CA ALA A 151 20.41 51.10 -5.44
C ALA A 151 19.38 52.01 -6.15
N SER A 152 18.60 51.45 -7.09
CA SER A 152 17.53 52.21 -7.76
C SER A 152 16.44 52.68 -6.80
N ILE A 153 16.02 51.83 -5.83
CA ILE A 153 15.04 52.21 -4.80
C ILE A 153 15.57 53.37 -3.95
N GLN A 154 16.84 53.34 -3.58
CA GLN A 154 17.46 54.41 -2.81
C GLN A 154 17.43 55.74 -3.60
N LEU A 155 17.84 55.72 -4.87
CA LEU A 155 17.80 56.91 -5.73
C LEU A 155 16.38 57.48 -5.90
N LEU A 156 15.38 56.61 -6.03
CA LEU A 156 13.98 57.03 -6.11
C LEU A 156 13.49 57.68 -4.81
N ARG A 157 13.89 57.16 -3.64
CA ARG A 157 13.58 57.77 -2.34
C ARG A 157 14.21 59.16 -2.20
N GLU A 158 15.48 59.29 -2.59
CA GLU A 158 16.18 60.58 -2.59
C GLU A 158 15.51 61.58 -3.54
N SER A 159 15.16 61.15 -4.75
CA SER A 159 14.45 61.98 -5.73
C SER A 159 13.08 62.43 -5.21
N ASN A 160 12.35 61.54 -4.53
CA ASN A 160 11.06 61.88 -3.94
C ASN A 160 11.19 62.93 -2.83
N ASN A 161 12.24 62.84 -1.99
CA ASN A 161 12.52 63.86 -0.97
C ASN A 161 12.82 65.22 -1.60
N VAL A 162 13.57 65.26 -2.71
CA VAL A 162 13.84 66.51 -3.45
C VAL A 162 12.55 67.10 -4.00
N LEU A 163 11.69 66.29 -4.60
CA LEU A 163 10.37 66.75 -5.08
C LEU A 163 9.51 67.29 -3.94
N GLY A 164 9.51 66.63 -2.78
CA GLY A 164 8.87 67.14 -1.55
C GLY A 164 9.34 68.55 -1.20
N ASN A 165 10.66 68.75 -1.10
CA ASN A 165 11.24 70.07 -0.80
C ASN A 165 10.88 71.14 -1.85
N ILE A 166 10.78 70.77 -3.13
CA ILE A 166 10.36 71.69 -4.19
C ILE A 166 8.89 72.06 -4.03
N MET A 167 8.01 71.09 -3.79
CA MET A 167 6.58 71.33 -3.55
C MET A 167 6.35 72.23 -2.33
N ASP A 168 7.07 72.00 -1.23
CA ASP A 168 6.98 72.83 -0.02
C ASP A 168 7.39 74.28 -0.30
N LYS A 169 8.48 74.49 -1.05
CA LYS A 169 8.93 75.84 -1.47
C LYS A 169 7.92 76.54 -2.38
N ILE A 170 7.24 75.81 -3.26
CA ILE A 170 6.19 76.38 -4.11
C ILE A 170 5.00 76.79 -3.25
N ALA A 171 4.56 75.92 -2.34
CA ALA A 171 3.45 76.19 -1.44
C ALA A 171 3.72 77.36 -0.47
N SER A 172 4.97 77.60 -0.08
CA SER A 172 5.36 78.73 0.78
C SER A 172 5.55 80.06 0.06
N ASN A 173 5.61 80.07 -1.27
CA ASN A 173 5.80 81.27 -2.10
C ASN A 173 4.49 81.76 -2.77
N VAL A 174 3.36 81.17 -2.39
CA VAL A 174 1.98 81.61 -2.69
C VAL A 174 1.38 82.17 -1.40
#